data_AF-A0A521UFG6-F1
#
_entry.id   AF-A0A521UFG6-F1
#
_cell.length_a   1.000
_cell.length_b   1.000
_cell.length_c   1.000
_cell.angle_alpha   90.00
_cell.angle_beta   90.00
_cell.angle_gamma   90.00
#
_symmetry.space_group_name_H-M   'P 1'
#
loop_
_entity.id
_entity.type
_entity.pdbx_description
1 polymer ?
#
loop_
_entity_poly.entity_id
_entity_poly.type
_entity_poly.pdbx_seq_one_letter_code
_entity_poly.pdbx_strand_id
1 'polypeptide(L)'
;MSDAPVDYARFGRQIALPELGPDGQRRLGATAVRFVPGSALLAETHRRAGGRVSDDAAIAVTVPDASSRAVAAWASIEAARRVLGEGPRAMPEGLLARLSG
;
A
#
# COMPACT_ATOMS: atom_id res chain seq x y z
N MET A 1 -7.89 -22.51 -5.56
CA MET A 1 -6.96 -21.38 -5.78
C MET A 1 -5.70 -21.69 -4.98
N SER A 2 -4.55 -21.81 -5.64
CA SER A 2 -3.29 -22.05 -4.92
C SER A 2 -2.85 -20.76 -4.27
N ASP A 3 -2.77 -20.73 -2.94
CA ASP A 3 -2.16 -19.62 -2.20
C ASP A 3 -0.68 -19.57 -2.62
N ALA A 4 -0.28 -18.49 -3.29
CA ALA A 4 1.13 -18.31 -3.63
C ALA A 4 1.94 -18.26 -2.33
N PRO A 5 3.04 -19.01 -2.21
CA PRO A 5 3.84 -19.00 -0.98
C PRO A 5 4.36 -17.59 -0.71
N VAL A 6 4.25 -17.15 0.55
CA VAL A 6 4.77 -15.85 0.98
C VAL A 6 6.29 -15.87 0.88
N ASP A 7 6.87 -14.86 0.23
CA ASP A 7 8.33 -14.69 0.13
C ASP A 7 8.89 -14.17 1.47
N TYR A 8 9.16 -15.09 2.41
CA TYR A 8 9.74 -14.77 3.71
C TYR A 8 11.17 -14.22 3.61
N ALA A 9 11.93 -14.57 2.56
CA ALA A 9 13.27 -14.05 2.36
C ALA A 9 13.22 -12.54 2.06
N ARG A 10 12.25 -12.11 1.26
CA ARG A 10 12.05 -10.70 0.90
C ARG A 10 11.27 -9.92 1.95
N PHE A 11 10.23 -10.50 2.54
CA PHE A 11 9.27 -9.79 3.40
C PHE A 11 9.33 -10.19 4.87
N GLY A 12 10.31 -11.00 5.30
CA GLY A 12 10.38 -11.53 6.67
C GLY A 12 10.25 -10.49 7.78
N ARG A 13 10.83 -9.29 7.60
CA ARG A 13 10.69 -8.18 8.57
C ARG A 13 9.28 -7.61 8.64
N GLN A 14 8.58 -7.53 7.51
CA GLN A 14 7.19 -7.06 7.47
C GLN A 14 6.25 -8.11 8.05
N ILE A 15 6.49 -9.38 7.74
CA ILE A 15 5.73 -10.53 8.26
C ILE A 15 5.86 -10.66 9.78
N ALA A 16 7.01 -10.26 10.34
CA ALA A 16 7.20 -10.26 11.79
C ALA A 16 6.38 -9.20 12.54
N LEU A 17 5.76 -8.24 11.84
CA LEU A 17 4.90 -7.22 12.45
C LEU A 17 3.54 -7.85 12.86
N PRO A 18 3.10 -7.71 14.12
CA PRO A 18 1.83 -8.26 14.59
C PRO A 18 0.60 -7.81 13.79
N GLU A 19 0.62 -6.57 13.31
CA GLU A 19 -0.46 -5.97 12.52
C GLU A 19 -0.56 -6.50 11.09
N LEU A 20 0.50 -7.15 10.58
CA LEU A 20 0.55 -7.66 9.22
C LEU A 20 0.56 -9.19 9.21
N GLY A 21 1.58 -9.80 9.81
CA GLY A 21 1.73 -11.26 9.80
C GLY A 21 1.86 -11.85 8.38
N PRO A 22 1.91 -13.18 8.28
CA PRO A 22 1.95 -13.86 6.98
C PRO A 22 0.60 -13.77 6.24
N ASP A 23 -0.52 -13.77 6.97
CA ASP A 23 -1.86 -13.63 6.39
C ASP A 23 -2.06 -12.24 5.76
N GLY A 24 -1.64 -11.18 6.43
CA GLY A 24 -1.71 -9.83 5.89
C GLY A 24 -0.83 -9.67 4.66
N GLN A 25 0.38 -10.24 4.65
CA GLN A 25 1.23 -10.24 3.47
C GLN A 25 0.60 -10.99 2.28
N ARG A 26 -0.09 -12.11 2.51
CA ARG A 26 -0.86 -12.81 1.45
C ARG A 26 -1.98 -11.93 0.90
N ARG A 27 -2.74 -11.28 1.78
CA ARG A 27 -3.82 -10.35 1.37
C ARG A 27 -3.27 -9.19 0.55
N LEU A 28 -2.14 -8.59 0.94
CA LEU A 28 -1.47 -7.54 0.17
C LEU A 28 -1.12 -7.98 -1.26
N GLY A 29 -0.58 -9.19 -1.42
CA GLY A 29 -0.23 -9.73 -2.73
C GLY A 29 -1.44 -10.14 -3.58
N ALA A 30 -2.54 -10.54 -2.94
CA ALA A 30 -3.73 -11.04 -3.61
C ALA A 30 -4.71 -9.92 -4.02
N THR A 31 -4.86 -8.90 -3.17
CA THR A 31 -5.83 -7.82 -3.36
C THR A 31 -5.21 -6.63 -4.06
N ALA A 32 -5.66 -6.33 -5.28
CA ALA A 32 -5.20 -5.16 -6.00
C ALA A 32 -5.81 -3.86 -5.45
N VAL A 33 -5.04 -2.78 -5.51
CA VAL A 33 -5.50 -1.40 -5.27
C VAL A 33 -5.25 -0.52 -6.50
N ARG A 34 -6.00 0.57 -6.63
CA ARG A 34 -5.75 1.64 -7.60
C ARG A 34 -5.42 2.93 -6.86
N PHE A 35 -4.47 3.70 -7.38
CA PHE A 35 -4.13 5.02 -6.86
C PHE A 35 -4.76 6.11 -7.72
N VAL A 36 -5.27 7.17 -7.09
CA VAL A 36 -5.96 8.28 -7.77
C VAL A 36 -5.37 9.63 -7.30
N PRO A 37 -4.73 10.41 -8.19
CA PRO A 37 -4.39 10.05 -9.56
C PRO A 37 -3.37 8.89 -9.60
N GLY A 38 -3.33 8.19 -10.73
CA GLY A 38 -2.32 7.15 -10.95
C GLY A 38 -0.91 7.77 -10.96
N SER A 39 0.05 7.08 -10.35
CA SER A 39 1.46 7.48 -10.36
C SER A 39 2.37 6.26 -10.34
N ALA A 40 3.39 6.28 -11.19
CA ALA A 40 4.40 5.23 -11.23
C ALA A 40 5.14 5.08 -9.89
N LEU A 41 5.38 6.19 -9.18
CA LEU A 41 6.03 6.19 -7.88
C LEU A 41 5.15 5.52 -6.81
N LEU A 42 3.84 5.80 -6.80
CA LEU A 42 2.88 5.16 -5.90
C LEU A 42 2.83 3.64 -6.17
N ALA A 43 2.67 3.29 -7.44
CA ALA A 43 2.56 1.90 -7.86
C ALA A 43 3.82 1.09 -7.57
N GLU A 44 5.00 1.67 -7.85
CA GLU A 44 6.28 1.07 -7.53
C GLU A 44 6.47 0.89 -6.02
N THR A 45 6.18 1.93 -5.23
CA THR A 45 6.31 1.89 -3.77
C THR A 45 5.44 0.78 -3.18
N HIS A 46 4.20 0.64 -3.65
CA HIS A 46 3.30 -0.40 -3.17
C HIS A 46 3.75 -1.81 -3.59
N ARG A 47 4.18 -2.00 -4.85
CA ARG A 47 4.74 -3.28 -5.32
C ARG A 47 6.00 -3.69 -4.57
N ARG A 48 6.86 -2.73 -4.20
CA ARG A 48 8.06 -3.01 -3.39
C ARG A 48 7.70 -3.52 -2.00
N ALA A 49 6.58 -3.08 -1.43
CA ALA A 49 6.04 -3.59 -0.18
C ALA A 49 5.29 -4.95 -0.32
N GLY A 50 5.24 -5.52 -1.53
CA GLY A 50 4.53 -6.78 -1.82
C GLY A 50 3.06 -6.61 -2.16
N GLY A 51 2.57 -5.37 -2.27
CA GLY A 51 1.21 -5.06 -2.65
C GLY A 51 0.97 -5.17 -4.16
N ARG A 52 -0.29 -5.43 -4.54
CA ARG A 52 -0.71 -5.52 -5.95
C ARG A 52 -1.40 -4.23 -6.40
N VAL A 53 -1.14 -3.80 -7.63
CA VAL A 53 -1.74 -2.58 -8.23
C VAL A 53 -2.45 -2.96 -9.53
N SER A 54 -3.65 -2.41 -9.74
CA SER A 54 -4.44 -2.55 -10.96
C SER A 54 -5.35 -1.34 -11.11
N ASP A 55 -5.50 -0.82 -12.32
CA ASP A 55 -6.33 0.37 -12.57
C ASP A 55 -7.84 0.10 -12.36
N ASP A 56 -8.27 -1.15 -12.51
CA ASP A 56 -9.66 -1.61 -12.31
C ASP A 56 -9.95 -2.06 -10.86
N ALA A 57 -9.01 -1.86 -9.94
CA ALA A 57 -9.18 -2.31 -8.57
C ALA A 57 -10.33 -1.57 -7.86
N ALA A 58 -11.15 -2.33 -7.13
CA ALA A 58 -12.26 -1.79 -6.35
C ALA A 58 -11.79 -0.86 -5.20
N ILE A 59 -10.62 -1.14 -4.62
CA ILE A 59 -10.04 -0.30 -3.57
C ILE A 59 -9.26 0.85 -4.21
N ALA A 60 -9.78 2.07 -4.06
CA ALA A 60 -9.18 3.29 -4.60
C ALA A 60 -8.55 4.14 -3.48
N VAL A 61 -7.25 4.40 -3.56
CA VAL A 61 -6.55 5.31 -2.63
C VAL A 61 -6.34 6.65 -3.30
N THR A 62 -7.08 7.66 -2.84
CA THR A 62 -6.94 9.04 -3.30
C THR A 62 -5.75 9.69 -2.62
N VAL A 63 -4.83 10.23 -3.41
CA VAL A 63 -3.62 10.90 -2.93
C VAL A 63 -3.58 12.30 -3.54
N PRO A 64 -3.48 13.37 -2.73
CA PRO A 64 -3.56 14.74 -3.23
C PRO A 64 -2.35 15.15 -4.08
N ASP A 65 -1.18 14.60 -3.79
CA ASP A 65 0.00 14.66 -4.67
C ASP A 65 0.65 13.28 -4.73
N ALA A 66 1.47 13.05 -5.76
CA ALA A 66 2.32 11.86 -5.82
C ALA A 66 3.78 12.25 -6.11
N SER A 67 4.15 13.48 -5.74
CA SER A 67 5.42 14.10 -6.15
C SER A 67 6.58 13.65 -5.27
N SER A 68 6.30 13.17 -4.06
CA SER A 68 7.30 12.79 -3.07
C SER A 68 7.28 11.30 -2.71
N ARG A 69 8.46 10.76 -2.39
CA ARG A 69 8.58 9.39 -1.86
C ARG A 69 7.87 9.23 -0.51
N ALA A 70 7.82 10.28 0.29
CA ALA A 70 7.21 10.23 1.60
C ALA A 70 5.68 10.15 1.49
N VAL A 71 5.09 10.89 0.54
CA VAL A 71 3.67 10.77 0.18
C VAL A 71 3.37 9.38 -0.40
N ALA A 72 4.25 8.85 -1.25
CA ALA A 72 4.10 7.49 -1.76
C ALA A 72 4.17 6.40 -0.70
N ALA A 73 5.04 6.57 0.30
CA ALA A 73 5.10 5.67 1.45
C ALA A 73 3.81 5.71 2.26
N TRP A 74 3.28 6.90 2.55
CA TRP A 74 2.00 7.05 3.22
C TRP A 74 0.87 6.39 2.44
N ALA A 75 0.79 6.64 1.13
CA ALA A 75 -0.25 6.07 0.27
C ALA A 75 -0.18 4.54 0.21
N SER A 76 1.03 3.97 0.22
CA SER A 76 1.24 2.52 0.29
C SER A 76 0.75 1.93 1.62
N ILE A 77 0.99 2.64 2.74
CA ILE A 77 0.48 2.24 4.05
C ILE A 77 -1.04 2.31 4.09
N GLU A 78 -1.63 3.38 3.57
CA GLU A 78 -3.09 3.53 3.49
C GLU A 78 -3.73 2.46 2.60
N ALA A 79 -3.11 2.13 1.46
CA ALA A 79 -3.51 1.00 0.62
C ALA A 79 -3.49 -0.32 1.41
N ALA A 80 -2.40 -0.58 2.14
CA ALA A 80 -2.26 -1.79 2.94
C ALA A 80 -3.35 -1.90 4.01
N ARG A 81 -3.60 -0.82 4.75
CA ARG A 81 -4.67 -0.74 5.76
C ARG A 81 -6.03 -1.12 5.17
N ARG A 82 -6.37 -0.59 3.99
CA ARG A 82 -7.64 -0.91 3.31
C ARG A 82 -7.72 -2.37 2.88
N VAL A 83 -6.64 -2.93 2.35
CA VAL A 83 -6.56 -4.36 2.02
C VAL A 83 -6.78 -5.22 3.26
N LEU A 84 -6.27 -4.78 4.42
CA LEU A 84 -6.44 -5.45 5.71
C LEU A 84 -7.84 -5.27 6.32
N GLY A 85 -8.69 -4.42 5.73
CA GLY A 85 -10.08 -4.20 6.13
C GLY A 85 -10.28 -3.01 7.05
N GLU A 86 -9.26 -2.17 7.22
CA GLU A 86 -9.41 -0.92 7.95
C GLU A 86 -10.12 0.15 7.11
N GLY A 87 -10.87 1.03 7.79
CA GLY A 87 -11.55 2.15 7.14
C GLY A 87 -10.58 3.19 6.53
N PRO A 88 -11.04 3.97 5.53
CA PRO A 88 -10.22 4.95 4.84
C PRO A 88 -9.79 6.07 5.78
N ARG A 89 -8.54 6.51 5.65
CA ARG A 89 -8.03 7.73 6.32
C ARG A 89 -7.70 8.79 5.28
N ALA A 90 -8.10 10.03 5.58
CA ALA A 90 -7.63 11.19 4.86
C ALA A 90 -6.18 11.52 5.28
N MET A 91 -5.35 11.97 4.35
CA MET A 91 -4.06 12.55 4.70
C MET A 91 -4.30 13.93 5.35
N PRO A 92 -3.86 14.17 6.59
CA PRO A 92 -3.96 15.50 7.18
C PRO A 92 -3.14 16.52 6.39
N GLU A 93 -3.66 17.72 6.16
CA GLU A 93 -2.97 18.76 5.37
C GLU A 93 -1.59 19.13 5.94
N GLY A 94 -1.48 19.25 7.27
CA GLY A 94 -0.20 19.51 7.93
C GLY A 94 0.81 18.38 7.77
N LEU A 95 0.34 17.13 7.60
CA LEU A 95 1.22 16.01 7.27
C LEU A 95 1.65 16.09 5.80
N LEU A 96 0.72 16.34 4.88
CA LEU A 96 1.03 16.53 3.46
C LEU A 96 2.13 17.58 3.27
N ALA A 97 1.96 18.77 3.83
CA ALA A 97 2.95 19.85 3.74
C ALA A 97 4.35 19.43 4.21
N ARG A 98 4.44 18.57 5.23
CA ARG A 98 5.72 18.04 5.74
C ARG A 98 6.32 16.93 4.89
N LEU A 99 5.49 16.14 4.21
CA LEU A 99 5.93 15.03 3.37
C LEU A 99 6.27 15.48 1.94
N SER A 100 5.73 16.62 1.51
CA SER A 100 5.90 17.15 0.15
C SER A 100 6.99 18.22 0.03
N GLY A 101 7.46 18.78 1.15
CA GLY A 101 8.62 19.69 1.21
C GLY A 101 9.96 18.94 1.30
#